data_AF-A0A1J3EW14-F1
#
_entry.id   AF-A0A1J3EW14-F1
#
_cell.length_a   1.000
_cell.length_b   1.000
_cell.length_c   1.000
_cell.angle_alpha   90.00
_cell.angle_beta   90.00
_cell.angle_gamma   90.00
#
_symmetry.space_group_name_H-M   'P 1'
#
loop_
_entity.id
_entity.type
_entity.pdbx_description
1 polymer ?
#
loop_
_entity_poly.entity_id
_entity_poly.type
_entity_poly.pdbx_seq_one_letter_code
_entity_poly.pdbx_strand_id
1 'polypeptide(L)'
;AADVFDRVSSFLESLWRDIDMNRLHINPSHELNFVIVSHGLTSRVFLMKWFKWTVEQFEALNNPGNSEIRVMELGPGGDYSLAVHHTDEELERWGLSPEMIADQKWRVNAHKGEWKDDCKWYFGDFFDHMSDSAEECETEAIQEEGEIVNLPTNSEHNNEEELCNGKSC
;
A
#
# COMPACT_ATOMS: atom_id res chain seq x y z
N ALA A 1 -1.17 8.56 16.80
CA ALA A 1 -1.43 8.75 15.36
C ALA A 1 -2.29 7.64 14.76
N ALA A 2 -1.98 6.35 15.01
CA ALA A 2 -2.64 5.17 14.42
C ALA A 2 -4.18 5.27 14.22
N ASP A 3 -4.98 5.43 15.28
CA ASP A 3 -6.47 5.53 15.16
C ASP A 3 -6.94 6.63 14.18
N VAL A 4 -6.21 7.74 14.05
CA VAL A 4 -6.53 8.79 13.06
C VAL A 4 -6.17 8.33 11.64
N PHE A 5 -5.06 7.61 11.48
CA PHE A 5 -4.62 7.04 10.20
C PHE A 5 -5.58 5.95 9.70
N ASP A 6 -6.11 5.12 10.60
CA ASP A 6 -7.10 4.09 10.26
C ASP A 6 -8.41 4.71 9.78
N ARG A 7 -8.90 5.75 10.49
CA ARG A 7 -10.10 6.52 10.08
C ARG A 7 -9.90 7.23 8.75
N VAL A 8 -8.74 7.85 8.52
CA VAL A 8 -8.40 8.50 7.25
C VAL A 8 -8.30 7.48 6.11
N SER A 9 -7.73 6.29 6.38
CA SER A 9 -7.67 5.19 5.41
C SER A 9 -9.08 4.70 5.02
N SER A 10 -9.94 4.45 6.01
CA SER A 10 -11.32 4.03 5.82
C SER A 10 -12.16 5.08 5.06
N PHE A 11 -11.94 6.37 5.35
CA PHE A 11 -12.53 7.48 4.60
C PHE A 11 -12.10 7.47 3.13
N LEU A 12 -10.80 7.33 2.85
CA LEU A 12 -10.28 7.28 1.47
C LEU A 12 -10.85 6.10 0.68
N GLU A 13 -10.86 4.89 1.26
CA GLU A 13 -11.48 3.72 0.61
C GLU A 13 -12.96 3.93 0.29
N SER A 14 -13.70 4.56 1.22
CA SER A 14 -15.13 4.85 1.02
C SER A 14 -15.33 5.90 -0.08
N LEU A 15 -14.49 6.94 -0.11
CA LEU A 15 -14.51 7.98 -1.12
C LEU A 15 -14.26 7.41 -2.53
N TRP A 16 -13.23 6.57 -2.69
CA TRP A 16 -12.92 5.93 -3.96
C TRP A 16 -14.06 5.02 -4.44
N ARG A 17 -14.64 4.20 -3.56
CA ARG A 17 -15.82 3.38 -3.90
C ARG A 17 -17.02 4.22 -4.36
N ASP A 18 -17.25 5.37 -3.73
CA ASP A 18 -18.36 6.26 -4.11
C ASP A 18 -18.14 6.97 -5.45
N ILE A 19 -16.87 7.24 -5.81
CA ILE A 19 -16.47 7.72 -7.15
C ILE A 19 -16.68 6.61 -8.19
N ASP A 20 -16.11 5.42 -7.96
CA ASP A 20 -16.15 4.28 -8.90
C ASP A 20 -17.59 3.81 -9.19
N MET A 21 -18.44 3.84 -8.17
CA MET A 21 -19.87 3.49 -8.29
C MET A 21 -20.73 4.66 -8.85
N ASN A 22 -20.14 5.80 -9.21
CA ASN A 22 -20.81 7.06 -9.60
C ASN A 22 -21.96 7.47 -8.65
N ARG A 23 -21.77 7.29 -7.34
CA ARG A 23 -22.77 7.63 -6.31
C ARG A 23 -22.90 9.14 -6.08
N LEU A 24 -21.92 9.90 -6.58
CA LEU A 24 -21.94 11.36 -6.61
C LEU A 24 -22.77 11.93 -7.77
N HIS A 25 -23.30 11.08 -8.65
CA HIS A 25 -24.13 11.45 -9.81
C HIS A 25 -23.47 12.47 -10.75
N ILE A 26 -22.18 12.31 -10.97
CA ILE A 26 -21.38 13.19 -11.82
C ILE A 26 -21.47 12.67 -13.27
N ASN A 27 -21.62 13.60 -14.20
CA ASN A 27 -21.55 13.27 -15.62
C ASN A 27 -20.08 12.97 -15.99
N PRO A 28 -19.75 11.85 -16.68
CA PRO A 28 -18.38 11.56 -17.10
C PRO A 28 -17.68 12.65 -17.92
N SER A 29 -18.41 13.63 -18.46
CA SER A 29 -17.85 14.80 -19.14
C SER A 29 -17.46 15.98 -18.22
N HIS A 30 -17.64 15.87 -16.90
CA HIS A 30 -17.34 16.94 -15.93
C HIS A 30 -16.16 16.56 -15.04
N GLU A 31 -15.32 17.54 -14.74
CA GLU A 31 -14.22 17.41 -13.78
C GLU A 31 -14.75 17.33 -12.34
N LEU A 32 -14.22 16.37 -11.57
CA LEU A 32 -14.57 16.15 -10.17
C LEU A 32 -13.52 16.78 -9.26
N ASN A 33 -13.93 17.78 -8.50
CA ASN A 33 -13.10 18.49 -7.54
C ASN A 33 -13.62 18.25 -6.11
N PHE A 34 -12.73 17.93 -5.19
CA PHE A 34 -13.06 17.70 -3.78
C PHE A 34 -12.53 18.82 -2.87
N VAL A 35 -13.34 19.23 -1.91
CA VAL A 35 -12.95 20.14 -0.83
C VAL A 35 -13.11 19.42 0.50
N ILE A 36 -11.98 19.15 1.17
CA ILE A 36 -11.95 18.46 2.47
C ILE A 36 -11.66 19.50 3.56
N VAL A 37 -12.64 19.74 4.43
CA VAL A 37 -12.50 20.63 5.60
C VAL A 37 -12.24 19.76 6.83
N SER A 38 -11.11 19.97 7.51
CA SER A 38 -10.69 19.14 8.64
C SER A 38 -9.76 19.87 9.62
N HIS A 39 -9.26 19.14 10.61
CA HIS A 39 -8.28 19.62 11.60
C HIS A 39 -6.84 19.40 11.11
N GLY A 40 -5.90 20.26 11.53
CA GLY A 40 -4.52 20.24 11.02
C GLY A 40 -3.79 18.89 11.16
N LEU A 41 -4.02 18.15 12.26
CA LEU A 41 -3.48 16.79 12.42
C LEU A 41 -4.07 15.82 11.37
N THR A 42 -5.39 15.83 11.19
CA THR A 42 -6.08 14.98 10.20
C THR A 42 -5.61 15.30 8.79
N SER A 43 -5.42 16.59 8.45
CA SER A 43 -4.89 16.99 7.14
C SER A 43 -3.45 16.50 6.92
N ARG A 44 -2.57 16.53 7.93
CA ARG A 44 -1.22 15.93 7.83
C ARG A 44 -1.26 14.41 7.65
N VAL A 45 -2.14 13.73 8.38
CA VAL A 45 -2.32 12.26 8.27
C VAL A 45 -2.90 11.89 6.90
N PHE A 46 -3.79 12.71 6.34
CA PHE A 46 -4.29 12.58 4.96
C PHE A 46 -3.15 12.68 3.94
N LEU A 47 -2.31 13.72 4.01
CA LEU A 47 -1.17 13.88 3.11
C LEU A 47 -0.17 12.72 3.25
N MET A 48 0.14 12.29 4.48
CA MET A 48 0.98 11.11 4.75
C MET A 48 0.42 9.85 4.09
N LYS A 49 -0.89 9.58 4.27
CA LYS A 49 -1.55 8.40 3.69
C LYS A 49 -1.58 8.47 2.17
N TRP A 50 -1.80 9.65 1.60
CA TRP A 50 -1.91 9.86 0.16
C TRP A 50 -0.56 9.69 -0.56
N PHE A 51 0.47 10.40 -0.08
CA PHE A 51 1.81 10.39 -0.69
C PHE A 51 2.71 9.25 -0.17
N LYS A 52 2.19 8.41 0.73
CA LYS A 52 2.92 7.30 1.38
C LYS A 52 4.21 7.78 2.08
N TRP A 53 4.14 8.94 2.73
CA TRP A 53 5.26 9.49 3.48
C TRP A 53 5.55 8.68 4.74
N THR A 54 6.82 8.64 5.14
CA THR A 54 7.27 7.92 6.35
C THR A 54 6.78 8.61 7.64
N VAL A 55 6.95 7.94 8.79
CA VAL A 55 6.58 8.54 10.09
C VAL A 55 7.43 9.77 10.38
N GLU A 56 8.72 9.72 10.08
CA GLU A 56 9.68 10.81 10.28
C GLU A 56 9.35 12.01 9.38
N GLN A 57 9.05 11.75 8.10
CA GLN A 57 8.56 12.75 7.15
C GLN A 57 7.23 13.36 7.63
N PHE A 58 6.30 12.56 8.15
CA PHE A 58 5.04 13.06 8.72
C PHE A 58 5.28 13.92 9.98
N GLU A 59 6.15 13.51 10.89
CA GLU A 59 6.42 14.22 12.15
C GLU A 59 7.06 15.60 11.89
N ALA A 60 7.92 15.71 10.88
CA ALA A 60 8.54 16.96 10.43
C ALA A 60 7.55 18.00 9.86
N LEU A 61 6.36 17.57 9.41
CA LEU A 61 5.36 18.49 8.84
C LEU A 61 4.85 19.51 9.88
N ASN A 62 4.70 20.76 9.46
CA ASN A 62 4.01 21.78 10.21
C ASN A 62 2.48 21.66 10.03
N ASN A 63 1.74 21.83 11.14
CA ASN A 63 0.28 21.93 11.09
C ASN A 63 -0.11 23.12 10.19
N PRO A 64 -1.12 22.96 9.30
CA PRO A 64 -1.69 24.09 8.58
C PRO A 64 -2.22 25.17 9.54
N GLY A 65 -2.09 26.43 9.15
CA GLY A 65 -2.75 27.54 9.84
C GLY A 65 -4.29 27.44 9.78
N ASN A 66 -4.96 28.24 10.62
CA ASN A 66 -6.43 28.32 10.58
C ASN A 66 -6.89 28.80 9.19
N SER A 67 -7.76 28.02 8.54
CA SER A 67 -8.23 28.25 7.18
C SER A 67 -7.13 28.29 6.11
N GLU A 68 -5.96 27.71 6.37
CA GLU A 68 -4.93 27.49 5.35
C GLU A 68 -5.42 26.47 4.32
N ILE A 69 -5.22 26.79 3.03
CA ILE A 69 -5.60 25.94 1.90
C ILE A 69 -4.34 25.28 1.35
N ARG A 70 -4.39 23.97 1.15
CA ARG A 70 -3.38 23.22 0.39
C ARG A 70 -4.08 22.48 -0.73
N VAL A 71 -3.76 22.82 -1.97
CA VAL A 71 -4.35 22.22 -3.17
C VAL A 71 -3.45 21.09 -3.68
N MET A 72 -4.05 19.97 -4.03
CA MET A 72 -3.39 18.86 -4.72
C MET A 72 -4.01 18.76 -6.11
N GLU A 73 -3.22 18.90 -7.17
CA GLU A 73 -3.68 18.83 -8.55
C GLU A 73 -3.19 17.56 -9.24
N LEU A 74 -4.02 16.99 -10.12
CA LEU A 74 -3.71 15.78 -10.88
C LEU A 74 -2.76 16.12 -12.04
N GLY A 75 -1.52 15.64 -11.97
CA GLY A 75 -0.54 15.77 -13.04
C GLY A 75 -0.90 14.93 -14.28
N PRO A 76 -0.27 15.22 -15.44
CA PRO A 76 -0.51 14.52 -16.70
C PRO A 76 -0.23 13.00 -16.64
N GLY A 77 0.60 12.54 -15.69
CA GLY A 77 0.85 11.11 -15.44
C GLY A 77 -0.31 10.36 -14.77
N GLY A 78 -1.24 11.08 -14.15
CA GLY A 78 -2.30 10.50 -13.30
C GLY A 78 -1.95 10.46 -11.81
N ASP A 79 -0.84 11.08 -11.40
CA ASP A 79 -0.45 11.27 -10.00
C ASP A 79 -0.82 12.68 -9.52
N TYR A 80 -1.36 12.79 -8.30
CA TYR A 80 -1.59 14.10 -7.69
C TYR A 80 -0.28 14.69 -7.15
N SER A 81 -0.16 16.01 -7.15
CA SER A 81 0.99 16.73 -6.58
C SER A 81 0.58 18.05 -5.92
N LEU A 82 1.31 18.42 -4.87
CA LEU A 82 1.30 19.76 -4.27
C LEU A 82 2.10 20.78 -5.12
N ALA A 83 3.15 20.34 -5.82
CA ALA A 83 4.09 21.24 -6.50
C ALA A 83 3.55 21.88 -7.81
N VAL A 84 2.28 21.63 -8.17
CA VAL A 84 1.62 22.33 -9.29
C VAL A 84 1.15 23.73 -8.88
N HIS A 85 0.74 23.89 -7.60
CA HIS A 85 0.12 25.12 -7.10
C HIS A 85 0.93 25.87 -6.03
N HIS A 86 1.95 25.25 -5.42
CA HIS A 86 2.71 25.83 -4.31
C HIS A 86 4.21 25.86 -4.63
N THR A 87 4.90 26.90 -4.17
CA THR A 87 6.36 27.05 -4.39
C THR A 87 7.19 26.18 -3.45
N ASP A 88 8.46 25.95 -3.79
CA ASP A 88 9.42 25.24 -2.93
C ASP A 88 9.45 25.83 -1.53
N GLU A 89 9.52 27.16 -1.41
CA GLU A 89 9.59 27.87 -0.13
C GLU A 89 8.33 27.66 0.72
N GLU A 90 7.15 27.49 0.09
CA GLU A 90 5.91 27.16 0.79
C GLU A 90 5.91 25.71 1.28
N LEU A 91 6.38 24.76 0.44
CA LEU A 91 6.53 23.35 0.81
C LEU A 91 7.54 23.17 1.95
N GLU A 92 8.69 23.85 1.90
CA GLU A 92 9.68 23.88 2.98
C GLU A 92 9.08 24.47 4.26
N ARG A 93 8.32 25.58 4.16
CA ARG A 93 7.62 26.17 5.32
C ARG A 93 6.59 25.23 5.93
N TRP A 94 6.01 24.32 5.15
CA TRP A 94 5.15 23.25 5.63
C TRP A 94 5.89 22.04 6.22
N GLY A 95 7.22 22.05 6.23
CA GLY A 95 8.05 20.99 6.79
C GLY A 95 8.31 19.82 5.83
N LEU A 96 8.10 19.98 4.52
CA LEU A 96 8.51 18.98 3.55
C LEU A 96 10.05 18.98 3.44
N SER A 97 10.66 17.80 3.46
CA SER A 97 12.10 17.64 3.22
C SER A 97 12.43 17.84 1.73
N PRO A 98 13.71 18.09 1.36
CA PRO A 98 14.13 18.17 -0.04
C PRO A 98 13.77 16.91 -0.87
N GLU A 99 13.80 15.73 -0.25
CA GLU A 99 13.35 14.46 -0.84
C GLU A 99 11.85 14.49 -1.18
N MET A 100 11.02 14.97 -0.25
CA MET A 100 9.57 15.10 -0.45
C MET A 100 9.25 16.14 -1.53
N ILE A 101 9.96 17.27 -1.57
CA ILE A 101 9.78 18.31 -2.60
C ILE A 101 10.19 17.78 -3.99
N ALA A 102 11.30 17.05 -4.08
CA ALA A 102 11.71 16.38 -5.31
C ALA A 102 10.67 15.35 -5.78
N ASP A 103 10.07 14.57 -4.85
CA ASP A 103 8.96 13.66 -5.15
C ASP A 103 7.73 14.39 -5.70
N GLN A 104 7.31 15.49 -5.05
CA GLN A 104 6.18 16.28 -5.54
C GLN A 104 6.45 16.85 -6.94
N LYS A 105 7.65 17.38 -7.20
CA LYS A 105 8.05 17.88 -8.53
C LYS A 105 8.09 16.79 -9.60
N TRP A 106 8.53 15.60 -9.25
CA TRP A 106 8.52 14.45 -10.14
C TRP A 106 7.07 14.11 -10.55
N ARG A 107 6.13 14.05 -9.59
CA ARG A 107 4.70 13.80 -9.86
C ARG A 107 4.03 14.83 -10.79
N VAL A 108 4.50 16.08 -10.82
CA VAL A 108 3.99 17.10 -11.77
C VAL A 108 4.32 16.73 -13.23
N ASN A 109 5.45 16.06 -13.46
CA ASN A 109 6.01 15.84 -14.80
C ASN A 109 5.97 14.38 -15.25
N ALA A 110 5.78 13.44 -14.33
CA ALA A 110 5.74 12.00 -14.59
C ALA A 110 4.77 11.66 -15.73
N HIS A 111 5.19 10.76 -16.62
CA HIS A 111 4.34 10.23 -17.66
C HIS A 111 3.56 9.00 -17.19
N LYS A 112 2.40 8.76 -17.81
CA LYS A 112 1.49 7.70 -17.39
C LYS A 112 2.14 6.31 -17.53
N GLY A 113 2.45 5.69 -16.38
CA GLY A 113 3.12 4.39 -16.32
C GLY A 113 4.62 4.45 -16.03
N GLU A 114 5.19 5.63 -15.80
CA GLU A 114 6.49 5.76 -15.15
C GLU A 114 6.32 5.47 -13.66
N TRP A 115 7.05 4.48 -13.15
CA TRP A 115 7.09 4.15 -11.73
C TRP A 115 8.39 4.71 -11.13
N LYS A 116 8.32 5.26 -9.93
CA LYS A 116 9.52 5.67 -9.19
C LYS A 116 10.04 4.45 -8.41
N ASP A 117 11.10 3.83 -8.91
CA ASP A 117 11.68 2.61 -8.30
C ASP A 117 12.15 2.81 -6.85
N ASP A 118 12.59 4.02 -6.46
CA ASP A 118 13.02 4.37 -5.09
C ASP A 118 11.89 4.42 -4.04
N CYS A 119 10.67 3.96 -4.37
CA CYS A 119 9.53 4.03 -3.46
C CYS A 119 9.57 2.87 -2.45
N LYS A 120 10.21 3.11 -1.29
CA LYS A 120 10.38 2.24 -0.08
C LYS A 120 9.11 1.57 0.51
N TRP A 121 7.98 1.70 -0.16
CA TRP A 121 6.66 1.21 0.22
C TRP A 121 6.03 0.29 -0.84
N TYR A 122 6.81 -0.19 -1.80
CA TYR A 122 6.50 -1.49 -2.39
C TYR A 122 6.67 -2.56 -1.32
N PHE A 123 5.80 -3.58 -1.35
CA PHE A 123 5.73 -4.63 -0.33
C PHE A 123 7.03 -5.44 -0.16
N GLY A 124 8.05 -5.28 -1.02
CA GLY A 124 9.34 -5.98 -0.93
C GLY A 124 10.16 -5.61 0.31
N ASP A 125 10.51 -4.34 0.47
CA ASP A 125 11.47 -3.86 1.50
C ASP A 125 11.08 -4.24 2.94
N PHE A 126 9.78 -4.40 3.22
CA PHE A 126 9.30 -4.86 4.53
C PHE A 126 9.53 -6.36 4.78
N PHE A 127 9.48 -7.18 3.72
CA PHE A 127 9.71 -8.63 3.80
C PHE A 127 11.18 -9.01 3.55
N ASP A 128 11.98 -8.18 2.88
CA ASP A 128 13.43 -8.42 2.71
C ASP A 128 14.13 -8.61 4.07
N HIS A 129 13.78 -7.79 5.08
CA HIS A 129 14.29 -7.95 6.44
C HIS A 129 13.73 -9.17 7.22
N MET A 130 12.76 -9.91 6.67
CA MET A 130 12.30 -11.19 7.19
C MET A 130 12.88 -12.40 6.41
N SER A 131 13.60 -12.17 5.31
CA SER A 131 14.25 -13.22 4.53
C SER A 131 15.51 -13.79 5.20
N ASP A 132 16.21 -12.98 6.01
CA ASP A 132 17.52 -13.31 6.60
C ASP A 132 17.47 -14.16 7.89
N SER A 133 16.29 -14.64 8.33
CA SER A 133 16.14 -15.41 9.58
C SER A 133 15.59 -16.83 9.40
N ALA A 134 15.82 -17.45 8.24
CA ALA A 134 15.28 -18.76 7.86
C ALA A 134 16.35 -19.87 7.65
N GLU A 135 17.53 -19.72 8.25
CA GLU A 135 18.60 -20.72 8.34
C GLU A 135 19.21 -20.62 9.77
N GLU A 136 19.43 -21.67 10.57
CA GLU A 136 19.18 -23.12 10.46
C GLU A 136 18.64 -23.61 11.83
N CYS A 137 17.95 -24.76 11.88
CA CYS A 137 17.73 -25.48 13.14
C CYS A 137 18.03 -26.97 12.90
N GLU A 138 19.21 -27.39 13.39
CA GLU A 138 19.80 -28.69 13.11
C GLU A 138 19.02 -29.86 13.73
N THR A 139 19.14 -31.02 13.09
CA THR A 139 18.59 -32.29 13.58
C THR A 139 19.43 -32.89 14.70
N GLU A 140 18.85 -33.15 15.87
CA GLU A 140 19.39 -34.12 16.84
C GLU A 140 18.31 -35.07 17.38
N ALA A 141 18.72 -36.31 17.68
CA ALA A 141 17.85 -37.42 18.07
C ALA A 141 18.34 -38.07 19.37
N ILE A 142 17.42 -38.58 20.20
CA ILE A 142 17.74 -39.42 21.38
C ILE A 142 16.74 -40.59 21.49
N GLN A 143 17.27 -41.77 21.82
CA GLN A 143 16.59 -43.08 21.99
C GLN A 143 16.08 -43.24 23.44
N GLU A 144 15.10 -44.08 23.79
CA GLU A 144 15.10 -45.53 24.10
C GLU A 144 13.66 -45.83 24.66
N GLU A 145 13.09 -47.02 24.82
CA GLU A 145 13.45 -48.45 24.61
C GLU A 145 12.11 -49.22 24.46
N GLY A 146 12.10 -50.50 24.05
CA GLY A 146 11.03 -51.44 24.42
C GLY A 146 10.39 -52.29 23.30
N GLU A 147 10.89 -53.53 23.18
CA GLU A 147 10.18 -54.74 22.72
C GLU A 147 9.86 -54.94 21.21
N ILE A 148 10.48 -55.98 20.64
CA ILE A 148 10.25 -56.47 19.28
C ILE A 148 9.09 -57.48 19.30
N VAL A 149 8.07 -57.29 18.47
CA VAL A 149 7.04 -58.31 18.19
C VAL A 149 6.86 -58.50 16.69
N ASN A 150 6.79 -59.75 16.25
CA ASN A 150 6.90 -60.16 14.84
C ASN A 150 5.63 -59.90 14.00
N LEU A 151 5.84 -59.73 12.69
CA LEU A 151 4.79 -59.73 11.66
C LEU A 151 4.07 -61.10 11.57
N PRO A 152 2.79 -61.11 11.17
CA PRO A 152 2.44 -61.95 10.01
C PRO A 152 1.60 -61.22 8.94
N THR A 153 1.31 -61.93 7.86
CA THR A 153 1.10 -61.44 6.49
C THR A 153 -0.35 -61.51 5.97
N ASN A 154 -0.58 -60.79 4.85
CA ASN A 154 -1.56 -61.02 3.77
C ASN A 154 -3.05 -60.69 3.96
N SER A 155 -3.53 -59.73 3.15
CA SER A 155 -4.39 -60.00 1.98
C SER A 155 -4.43 -58.73 1.10
N GLU A 156 -3.85 -58.76 -0.11
CA GLU A 156 -4.50 -59.07 -1.39
C GLU A 156 -5.36 -57.94 -2.00
N HIS A 157 -4.88 -57.44 -3.16
CA HIS A 157 -5.64 -57.14 -4.37
C HIS A 157 -6.63 -55.94 -4.39
N ASN A 158 -6.74 -55.15 -5.47
CA ASN A 158 -6.00 -55.14 -6.75
C ASN A 158 -6.01 -53.74 -7.40
N ASN A 159 -5.12 -53.57 -8.39
CA ASN A 159 -5.08 -52.45 -9.33
C ASN A 159 -6.40 -52.32 -10.13
N GLU A 160 -6.66 -51.14 -10.74
CA GLU A 160 -6.49 -50.98 -12.20
C GLU A 160 -6.59 -49.51 -12.65
N GLU A 161 -6.02 -49.23 -13.83
CA GLU A 161 -5.85 -47.90 -14.43
C GLU A 161 -6.92 -47.62 -15.52
N GLU A 162 -6.65 -46.59 -16.33
CA GLU A 162 -7.30 -46.17 -17.59
C GLU A 162 -8.67 -45.47 -17.52
N LEU A 163 -9.10 -44.66 -18.50
CA LEU A 163 -8.51 -43.73 -19.49
C LEU A 163 -9.71 -43.25 -20.35
N CYS A 164 -9.55 -42.16 -21.11
CA CYS A 164 -10.34 -41.80 -22.31
C CYS A 164 -11.75 -41.18 -22.16
N ASN A 165 -11.78 -39.88 -22.50
CA ASN A 165 -12.57 -39.28 -23.60
C ASN A 165 -14.12 -39.38 -23.62
N GLY A 166 -14.77 -38.20 -23.71
CA GLY A 166 -15.84 -38.02 -24.72
C GLY A 166 -17.04 -37.14 -24.38
N LYS A 167 -17.03 -35.92 -24.94
CA LYS A 167 -18.15 -35.18 -25.58
C LYS A 167 -19.59 -35.20 -24.98
N SER A 168 -20.14 -33.97 -24.96
CA SER A 168 -21.54 -33.61 -25.26
C SER A 168 -22.60 -33.80 -24.17
N CYS A 169 -23.01 -32.68 -23.57
CA CYS A 169 -24.34 -32.07 -23.77
C CYS A 169 -24.24 -30.56 -23.54
#